data_AF-A0A916F4H3-F1
#
_entry.id   AF-A0A916F4H3-F1
#
_cell.length_a   1.000
_cell.length_b   1.000
_cell.length_c   1.000
_cell.angle_alpha   90.00
_cell.angle_beta   90.00
_cell.angle_gamma   90.00
#
_symmetry.space_group_name_H-M   'P 1'
#
loop_
_entity.id
_entity.type
_entity.pdbx_description
1 polymer ?
#
loop_
_entity_poly.entity_id
_entity_poly.type
_entity_poly.pdbx_seq_one_letter_code
_entity_poly.pdbx_strand_id
1 'polypeptide(L)'
;MKKMKIAFWILVFAFLGLIIYQNIAFFRAPLSLQVNLAVKAYETPEFQIWVYFIGVFILGILLTYLFSLPAKFRVGKSIRTLNATIASQRDELGALKNEVAAMRSPAPAVPAETEPAPVDTDKVEPQE
;
A
#
# COMPACT_ATOMS: atom_id res chain seq x y z
N MET A 1 15.76 -0.27 9.03
CA MET A 1 14.87 -1.46 8.86
C MET A 1 15.11 -2.25 7.57
N LYS A 2 15.00 -1.66 6.36
CA LYS A 2 15.07 -2.42 5.08
C LYS A 2 16.44 -3.08 4.83
N LYS A 3 17.54 -2.37 5.11
CA LYS A 3 18.92 -2.89 4.96
C LYS A 3 19.21 -4.07 5.89
N MET A 4 18.78 -3.97 7.16
CA MET A 4 18.91 -5.04 8.15
C MET A 4 18.12 -6.29 7.73
N LYS A 5 16.89 -6.11 7.22
CA LYS A 5 16.07 -7.21 6.69
C LYS A 5 16.73 -7.88 5.47
N ILE A 6 17.33 -7.08 4.58
CA ILE A 6 18.10 -7.59 3.44
C ILE A 6 19.32 -8.40 3.90
N ALA A 7 20.11 -7.87 4.85
CA ALA A 7 21.30 -8.54 5.35
C ALA A 7 20.95 -9.87 6.03
N PHE A 8 19.86 -9.90 6.79
CA PHE A 8 19.33 -11.13 7.38
C PHE A 8 18.91 -12.14 6.31
N TRP A 9 18.19 -11.71 5.27
CA TRP A 9 17.79 -12.59 4.17
C TRP A 9 18.99 -13.15 3.39
N ILE A 10 20.02 -12.34 3.16
CA ILE A 10 21.29 -12.78 2.55
C ILE A 10 21.95 -13.84 3.41
N LEU A 11 22.03 -13.62 4.73
CA LEU A 11 22.64 -14.58 5.65
C LEU A 11 21.89 -15.92 5.65
N VAL A 12 20.55 -15.88 5.68
CA VAL A 12 19.71 -17.08 5.60
C VAL A 12 19.94 -17.83 4.29
N PHE A 13 19.96 -17.15 3.15
CA PHE A 13 20.21 -17.80 1.87
C PHE A 13 21.63 -18.34 1.73
N ALA A 14 22.63 -17.61 2.24
CA ALA A 14 24.01 -18.08 2.26
C ALA A 14 24.13 -19.37 3.09
N PHE A 15 23.50 -19.40 4.27
CA PHE A 15 23.50 -20.57 5.13
C PHE A 15 22.74 -21.76 4.49
N LEU A 16 21.60 -21.48 3.86
CA LEU A 16 20.84 -22.49 3.12
C LEU A 16 21.66 -23.08 1.96
N GLY A 17 22.32 -22.23 1.18
CA GLY A 17 23.22 -22.66 0.10
C GLY A 17 24.39 -23.49 0.62
N LEU A 18 24.96 -23.13 1.77
CA LEU A 18 26.02 -23.90 2.42
C LEU A 18 25.54 -25.31 2.81
N ILE A 19 24.35 -25.44 3.41
CA ILE A 19 23.76 -26.73 3.75
C ILE A 19 23.55 -27.57 2.49
N ILE A 20 23.03 -26.96 1.41
CA ILE A 20 22.81 -27.65 0.13
C ILE A 20 24.13 -28.13 -0.46
N TYR A 21 25.16 -27.29 -0.45
CA TYR A 21 26.49 -27.62 -0.98
C TYR A 21 27.13 -28.78 -0.20
N GLN A 22 27.08 -28.72 1.13
CA GLN A 22 27.60 -29.80 1.98
C GLN A 22 26.83 -31.12 1.80
N ASN A 23 25.52 -31.06 1.54
CA ASN A 23 24.65 -32.23 1.43
C ASN A 23 24.28 -32.53 -0.03
N ILE A 24 25.11 -32.16 -1.01
CA ILE A 24 24.74 -32.28 -2.42
C ILE A 24 24.47 -33.74 -2.83
N ALA A 25 25.15 -34.69 -2.20
CA ALA A 25 24.91 -36.11 -2.39
C ALA A 25 23.48 -36.52 -1.99
N PHE A 26 22.96 -35.97 -0.89
CA PHE A 26 21.58 -36.17 -0.47
C PHE A 26 20.60 -35.55 -1.46
N PHE A 27 20.83 -34.30 -1.89
CA PHE A 27 19.95 -33.65 -2.87
C PHE A 27 19.92 -34.34 -4.24
N ARG A 28 20.98 -35.09 -4.55
CA ARG A 28 21.09 -35.86 -5.79
C ARG A 28 20.60 -37.30 -5.70
N ALA A 29 20.28 -37.79 -4.50
CA ALA A 29 19.82 -39.15 -4.33
C ALA A 29 18.45 -39.35 -5.01
N PRO A 30 18.19 -40.55 -5.58
CA PRO A 30 16.90 -40.88 -6.13
C PRO A 30 15.88 -40.98 -5.00
N LEU A 31 14.72 -40.36 -5.20
CA LEU A 31 13.56 -40.44 -4.32
C LEU A 31 12.41 -41.06 -5.11
N SER A 32 11.86 -42.14 -4.56
CA SER A 32 10.57 -42.68 -4.96
C SER A 32 9.54 -42.33 -3.88
N LEU A 33 8.46 -41.65 -4.26
CA LEU A 33 7.32 -41.46 -3.38
C LEU A 33 6.42 -42.68 -3.50
N GLN A 34 6.34 -43.44 -2.41
CA GLN A 34 5.38 -44.51 -2.27
C GLN A 34 4.12 -43.97 -1.58
N VAL A 35 2.99 -44.08 -2.28
CA VAL A 35 1.69 -43.76 -1.70
C VAL A 35 0.92 -45.07 -1.57
N ASN A 36 0.91 -45.59 -0.34
CA ASN A 36 0.11 -46.76 -0.01
C ASN A 36 -1.33 -46.32 0.27
N LEU A 37 -2.17 -46.32 -0.76
CA LEU A 37 -3.61 -46.34 -0.53
C LEU A 37 -3.95 -47.78 -0.13
N ALA A 38 -4.78 -47.95 0.90
CA ALA A 38 -5.15 -49.25 1.45
C ALA A 38 -5.66 -50.28 0.43
N VAL A 39 -6.03 -49.82 -0.78
CA VAL A 39 -6.52 -50.64 -1.90
C VAL A 39 -5.50 -50.78 -3.04
N LYS A 40 -4.48 -49.89 -3.12
CA LYS A 40 -3.48 -49.90 -4.18
C LYS A 40 -2.22 -49.10 -3.78
N ALA A 41 -1.06 -49.75 -3.85
CA ALA A 41 0.21 -49.06 -3.77
C ALA A 41 0.51 -48.37 -5.11
N TYR A 42 0.79 -47.07 -5.06
CA TYR A 42 1.27 -46.31 -6.21
C TYR A 42 2.68 -45.82 -5.91
N GLU A 43 3.63 -46.19 -6.77
CA GLU A 43 5.00 -45.67 -6.73
C GLU A 43 5.18 -44.67 -7.86
N THR A 44 5.66 -43.48 -7.52
CA THR A 44 6.08 -42.52 -8.53
C THR A 44 7.42 -42.96 -9.13
N PRO A 45 7.68 -42.70 -10.42
CA PRO A 45 9.00 -42.93 -11.01
C PRO A 45 10.07 -42.19 -10.19
N GLU A 46 11.29 -42.75 -10.12
CA GLU A 46 12.37 -42.13 -9.37
C GLU A 46 12.70 -40.74 -9.92
N PHE A 47 12.67 -39.75 -9.04
CA PHE A 47 13.11 -38.40 -9.35
C PHE A 47 14.03 -37.90 -8.25
N GLN A 48 14.80 -36.87 -8.60
CA GLN A 48 15.87 -36.41 -7.73
C GLN A 48 15.33 -35.49 -6.64
N ILE A 49 15.82 -35.62 -5.40
CA ILE A 49 15.29 -34.93 -4.21
C ILE A 49 15.20 -33.40 -4.38
N TRP A 50 16.15 -32.77 -5.09
CA TRP A 50 16.09 -31.33 -5.34
C TRP A 50 14.82 -30.89 -6.08
N VAL A 51 14.27 -31.73 -6.96
CA VAL A 51 13.02 -31.45 -7.69
C VAL A 51 11.82 -31.41 -6.72
N TYR A 52 11.80 -32.31 -5.72
CA TYR A 52 10.77 -32.30 -4.68
C TYR A 52 10.75 -30.97 -3.93
N PHE A 53 11.92 -30.52 -3.46
CA PHE A 53 12.06 -29.28 -2.70
C PHE A 53 11.64 -28.05 -3.51
N ILE A 54 11.97 -28.01 -4.80
CA ILE A 54 11.51 -26.94 -5.70
C ILE A 54 9.98 -26.97 -5.82
N GLY A 55 9.39 -28.14 -6.00
CA GLY A 55 7.93 -28.30 -6.07
C GLY A 55 7.23 -27.76 -4.82
N VAL A 56 7.70 -28.17 -3.63
CA VAL A 56 7.16 -27.68 -2.34
C VAL A 56 7.40 -26.18 -2.17
N PHE A 57 8.55 -25.65 -2.60
CA PHE A 57 8.84 -24.22 -2.53
C PHE A 57 7.89 -23.39 -3.39
N ILE A 58 7.62 -23.82 -4.63
CA ILE A 58 6.64 -23.19 -5.51
C ILE A 58 5.25 -23.26 -4.89
N LEU A 59 4.86 -24.41 -4.33
CA LEU A 59 3.59 -24.58 -3.64
C LEU A 59 3.47 -23.63 -2.44
N GLY A 60 4.55 -23.47 -1.66
CA GLY A 60 4.63 -22.53 -0.55
C GLY A 60 4.48 -21.07 -0.99
N ILE A 61 5.09 -20.67 -2.12
CA ILE A 61 4.88 -19.35 -2.73
C ILE A 61 3.42 -19.19 -3.15
N LEU A 62 2.84 -20.20 -3.78
CA LEU A 62 1.46 -20.17 -4.27
C LEU A 62 0.47 -20.05 -3.11
N LEU A 63 0.70 -20.80 -2.02
CA LEU A 63 -0.03 -20.68 -0.77
C LEU A 63 0.12 -19.28 -0.18
N THR A 64 1.34 -18.78 -0.04
CA THR A 64 1.59 -17.43 0.49
C THR A 64 0.89 -16.36 -0.34
N TYR A 65 0.90 -16.50 -1.67
CA TYR A 65 0.19 -15.62 -2.60
C TYR A 65 -1.33 -15.70 -2.35
N LEU A 66 -1.89 -16.91 -2.25
CA LEU A 66 -3.31 -17.12 -2.02
C LEU A 66 -3.77 -16.56 -0.66
N PHE A 67 -2.95 -16.71 0.38
CA PHE A 67 -3.19 -16.15 1.71
C PHE A 67 -2.96 -14.62 1.77
N SER A 68 -2.19 -14.04 0.85
CA SER A 68 -1.99 -12.59 0.73
C SER A 68 -3.16 -11.88 0.02
N LEU A 69 -3.94 -12.59 -0.80
CA LEU A 69 -5.13 -12.06 -1.46
C LEU A 69 -6.18 -11.46 -0.51
N PRO A 70 -6.63 -12.14 0.58
CA PRO A 70 -7.59 -11.55 1.52
C PRO A 70 -7.05 -10.30 2.25
N ALA A 71 -5.73 -10.21 2.44
CA ALA A 71 -5.11 -9.00 3.00
C ALA A 71 -5.29 -7.80 2.04
N LYS A 72 -5.12 -8.02 0.73
CA LYS A 72 -5.37 -6.98 -0.28
C LYS A 72 -6.85 -6.56 -0.39
N PHE A 73 -7.78 -7.51 -0.27
CA PHE A 73 -9.21 -7.18 -0.28
C PHE A 73 -9.65 -6.35 0.94
N ARG A 74 -9.08 -6.60 2.13
CA ARG A 74 -9.31 -5.75 3.31
C ARG A 74 -8.73 -4.35 3.11
N VAL A 75 -7.54 -4.22 2.54
CA VAL A 75 -6.93 -2.92 2.23
C VAL A 75 -7.80 -2.10 1.27
N GLY A 76 -8.37 -2.73 0.23
CA GLY A 76 -9.31 -2.05 -0.68
C GLY A 76 -10.58 -1.55 0.02
N LYS A 77 -11.16 -2.34 0.94
CA LYS A 77 -12.30 -1.91 1.76
C LYS A 77 -11.95 -0.77 2.71
N SER A 78 -10.78 -0.82 3.34
CA SER A 78 -10.28 0.26 4.21
C SER A 78 -10.01 1.55 3.44
N ILE A 79 -9.49 1.47 2.21
CA ILE A 79 -9.29 2.65 1.34
C ILE A 79 -10.63 3.26 0.93
N ARG A 80 -11.63 2.43 0.62
CA ARG A 80 -12.96 2.89 0.21
C ARG A 80 -13.72 3.56 1.37
N THR A 81 -13.59 3.01 2.58
CA THR A 81 -14.16 3.62 3.80
C THR A 81 -13.47 4.91 4.19
N LEU A 82 -12.12 4.97 4.17
CA LEU A 82 -11.40 6.23 4.40
C LEU A 82 -11.72 7.31 3.37
N ASN A 83 -11.84 6.98 2.08
CA ASN A 83 -12.26 7.95 1.08
C ASN A 83 -13.70 8.44 1.29
N ALA A 84 -14.61 7.56 1.69
CA ALA A 84 -15.98 7.95 2.02
C ALA A 84 -16.01 8.91 3.22
N THR A 85 -15.19 8.67 4.25
CA THR A 85 -15.05 9.57 5.41
C THR A 85 -14.43 10.91 5.02
N ILE A 86 -13.41 10.93 4.14
CA ILE A 86 -12.82 12.18 3.65
C ILE A 86 -13.83 13.00 2.84
N ALA A 87 -14.66 12.33 2.04
CA ALA A 87 -15.71 12.96 1.27
C ALA A 87 -16.79 13.57 2.18
N SER A 88 -17.30 12.82 3.16
CA SER A 88 -18.29 13.34 4.11
C SER A 88 -17.75 14.51 4.94
N GLN A 89 -16.49 14.44 5.39
CA GLN A 89 -15.85 15.53 6.12
C GLN A 89 -15.65 16.78 5.25
N ARG A 90 -15.41 16.61 3.95
CA ARG A 90 -15.34 17.73 3.00
C ARG A 90 -16.71 18.38 2.80
N ASP A 91 -17.76 17.58 2.69
CA ASP A 91 -19.12 18.09 2.52
C ASP A 91 -19.60 18.81 3.78
N GLU A 92 -19.31 18.28 4.97
CA GLU A 92 -19.59 18.94 6.25
C GLU A 92 -18.83 20.26 6.41
N LEU A 93 -17.54 20.31 6.04
CA LEU A 93 -16.78 21.56 6.03
C LEU A 93 -17.32 22.57 5.00
N GLY A 94 -17.82 22.11 3.86
CA GLY A 94 -18.46 22.95 2.85
C GLY A 94 -19.78 23.55 3.37
N ALA A 95 -20.62 22.71 3.98
CA ALA A 95 -21.87 23.13 4.60
C ALA A 95 -21.62 24.13 5.74
N LEU A 96 -20.70 23.82 6.65
CA LEU A 96 -20.37 24.68 7.78
C LEU A 96 -19.74 26.00 7.33
N LYS A 97 -18.90 25.99 6.30
CA LYS A 97 -18.33 27.20 5.71
C LYS A 97 -19.40 28.07 5.03
N ASN A 98 -20.40 27.46 4.38
CA ASN A 98 -21.54 28.18 3.81
C ASN A 98 -22.45 28.75 4.88
N GLU A 99 -22.67 28.02 5.98
CA GLU A 99 -23.49 28.46 7.10
C GLU A 99 -22.82 29.63 7.85
N VAL A 100 -21.50 29.54 8.07
CA VAL A 100 -20.70 30.66 8.60
C VAL A 100 -20.69 31.84 7.64
N ALA A 101 -20.61 31.62 6.32
CA ALA A 101 -20.70 32.70 5.34
C ALA A 101 -22.10 33.34 5.30
N ALA A 102 -23.16 32.55 5.48
CA ALA A 102 -24.55 33.03 5.54
C ALA A 102 -24.82 33.82 6.84
N MET A 103 -24.25 33.39 7.97
CA MET A 103 -24.31 34.14 9.23
C MET A 103 -23.43 35.40 9.23
N ARG A 104 -22.38 35.42 8.40
CA ARG A 104 -21.49 36.58 8.24
C ARG A 104 -21.95 37.55 7.13
N SER A 105 -23.03 37.24 6.42
CA SER A 105 -23.66 38.21 5.52
C SER A 105 -24.35 39.30 6.35
N PRO A 106 -23.99 40.59 6.18
CA PRO A 106 -24.51 41.65 7.02
C PRO A 106 -25.96 42.00 6.66
N ALA A 107 -26.81 42.16 7.68
CA ALA A 107 -28.12 42.80 7.58
C ALA A 107 -27.98 44.33 7.38
N PRO A 108 -29.00 45.01 6.82
CA PRO A 108 -28.84 46.17 5.94
C PRO A 108 -29.08 47.55 6.60
N ALA A 109 -28.45 48.59 6.05
CA ALA A 109 -28.89 49.99 6.06
C ALA A 109 -27.98 50.80 5.10
N VAL A 110 -28.34 51.80 4.28
CA VAL A 110 -29.53 52.49 3.73
C VAL A 110 -28.94 53.32 2.54
N PRO A 111 -29.71 53.72 1.51
CA PRO A 111 -29.21 54.17 0.21
C PRO A 111 -28.89 55.67 0.08
N ALA A 112 -28.00 55.95 -0.89
CA ALA A 112 -27.88 57.13 -1.75
C ALA A 112 -27.74 58.54 -1.13
N GLU A 113 -26.55 59.15 -1.31
CA GLU A 113 -26.45 60.57 -1.63
C GLU A 113 -25.19 60.85 -2.49
N THR A 114 -25.24 61.94 -3.24
CA THR A 114 -24.78 62.16 -4.61
C THR A 114 -23.59 63.13 -4.66
N GLU A 115 -22.58 62.88 -5.53
CA GLU A 115 -21.61 63.84 -6.13
C GLU A 115 -20.69 64.74 -5.26
N PRO A 116 -19.62 65.39 -5.80
CA PRO A 116 -18.53 64.94 -6.69
C PRO A 116 -17.12 65.36 -6.17
N ALA A 117 -16.07 65.12 -6.98
CA ALA A 117 -14.62 65.24 -6.77
C ALA A 117 -14.04 66.60 -6.26
N PRO A 118 -12.74 66.69 -5.88
CA PRO A 118 -11.64 66.85 -6.86
C PRO A 118 -10.39 65.99 -6.52
N VAL A 119 -9.80 65.26 -7.47
CA VAL A 119 -8.68 65.67 -8.36
C VAL A 119 -7.53 66.34 -7.59
N ASP A 120 -6.60 65.52 -7.12
CA ASP A 120 -5.32 65.96 -6.55
C ASP A 120 -4.34 66.18 -7.70
N THR A 121 -4.11 67.46 -8.04
CA THR A 121 -3.02 67.91 -8.88
C THR A 121 -2.26 68.93 -8.05
N ASP A 122 -1.15 68.53 -7.42
CA ASP A 122 -0.08 69.46 -7.15
C ASP A 122 1.29 68.76 -7.20
N LYS A 123 1.98 69.08 -8.28
CA LYS A 123 3.43 68.98 -8.45
C LYS A 123 3.95 70.33 -7.98
N VAL A 124 5.02 70.36 -7.15
CA VAL A 124 6.18 71.29 -7.21
C VAL A 124 7.05 71.12 -5.94
N GLU A 125 8.23 70.52 -6.12
CA GLU A 125 9.49 70.75 -5.34
C GLU A 125 9.91 72.24 -5.39
N PRO A 126 10.99 72.76 -4.72
CA PRO A 126 11.77 72.36 -3.53
C PRO A 126 12.07 73.59 -2.61
N GLN A 127 13.21 73.56 -1.86
CA GLN A 127 13.87 74.59 -1.00
C GLN A 127 13.40 74.54 0.48
N GLU A 128 14.25 74.54 1.53
CA GLU A 128 15.63 75.02 1.75
C GLU A 128 16.52 74.02 2.50
#